data_AF-A0A7S4HKJ4-F1
#
_entry.id   AF-A0A7S4HKJ4-F1
#
_cell.length_a   1.000
_cell.length_b   1.000
_cell.length_c   1.000
_cell.angle_alpha   90.00
_cell.angle_beta   90.00
_cell.angle_gamma   90.00
#
_symmetry.space_group_name_H-M   'P 1'
#
loop_
_entity.id
_entity.type
_entity.pdbx_description
1 polymer ?
#
loop_
_entity_poly.entity_id
_entity_poly.type
_entity_poly.pdbx_seq_one_letter_code
_entity_poly.pdbx_strand_id
1 'polypeptide(L)'
;STGEHLISNSGKMVLLDRLLMRLKEMGSRVLIFSQMTRVLDILEDYMFYRKFQYCRIDGSTSGEDREHSIEAFNAEDSPIFAFLLSTRAGGLGINLATADTVILFDSDWNPQVDLQAQDRAHRIG
;
A
#
# COMPACT_ATOMS: atom_id res chain seq x y z
N SER A 1 12.95 17.74 -8.40
CA SER A 1 13.55 16.40 -8.26
C SER A 1 12.95 15.75 -7.04
N THR A 2 12.48 14.52 -7.15
CA THR A 2 12.05 13.71 -6.01
C THR A 2 13.28 13.45 -5.12
N GLY A 3 13.19 13.77 -3.84
CA GLY A 3 14.34 13.77 -2.94
C GLY A 3 13.93 13.77 -1.48
N GLU A 4 14.90 13.90 -0.57
CA GLU A 4 14.68 13.84 0.89
C GLU A 4 13.61 14.82 1.40
N HIS A 5 13.42 15.95 0.70
CA HIS A 5 12.35 16.91 0.97
C HIS A 5 10.92 16.34 0.90
N LEU A 6 10.72 15.28 0.10
CA LEU A 6 9.44 14.56 0.03
C LEU A 6 9.08 13.93 1.40
N ILE A 7 10.12 13.51 2.13
CA ILE A 7 10.00 12.88 3.44
C ILE A 7 10.01 13.95 4.54
N SER A 8 11.01 14.84 4.54
CA SER A 8 11.24 15.78 5.65
C SER A 8 10.13 16.81 5.85
N ASN A 9 9.34 17.09 4.82
CA ASN A 9 8.29 18.11 4.87
C ASN A 9 6.94 17.58 5.39
N SER A 10 6.83 16.29 5.70
CA SER A 10 5.62 15.67 6.25
C SER A 10 5.93 14.75 7.41
N GLY A 11 5.41 15.05 8.60
CA GLY A 11 5.61 14.21 9.79
C GLY A 11 5.12 12.77 9.59
N LYS A 12 4.02 12.57 8.83
CA LYS A 12 3.55 11.23 8.43
C LYS A 12 4.59 10.51 7.57
N MET A 13 5.18 11.20 6.58
CA MET A 13 6.20 10.61 5.72
C MET A 13 7.48 10.28 6.48
N VAL A 14 7.91 11.13 7.43
CA VAL A 14 9.08 10.83 8.29
C VAL A 14 8.87 9.54 9.09
N LEU A 15 7.67 9.34 9.65
CA LEU A 15 7.36 8.12 10.39
C LEU A 15 7.19 6.91 9.48
N LEU A 16 6.47 7.08 8.36
CA LEU A 16 6.28 6.03 7.36
C LEU A 16 7.62 5.53 6.83
N ASP A 17 8.55 6.43 6.54
CA ASP A 17 9.89 6.10 6.04
C ASP A 17 10.64 5.18 7.00
N ARG A 18 10.71 5.55 8.28
CA ARG A 18 11.36 4.74 9.32
C ARG A 18 10.68 3.38 9.50
N LEU A 19 9.34 3.36 9.46
CA LEU A 19 8.56 2.14 9.60
C LEU A 19 8.80 1.19 8.42
N LEU A 20 8.72 1.69 7.19
CA LEU A 20 8.87 0.87 5.98
C LEU A 20 10.29 0.33 5.82
N MET A 21 11.33 1.10 6.17
CA MET A 21 12.70 0.58 6.21
C MET A 21 12.82 -0.62 7.13
N ARG A 22 12.29 -0.52 8.37
CA ARG A 22 12.32 -1.62 9.34
C ARG A 22 11.51 -2.83 8.89
N LEU A 23 10.31 -2.63 8.33
CA LEU A 23 9.48 -3.71 7.81
C LEU A 23 10.15 -4.43 6.64
N LYS A 24 10.83 -3.70 5.75
CA LYS A 24 11.59 -4.29 4.66
C LYS A 24 12.75 -5.15 5.15
N GLU A 25 13.50 -4.69 6.15
CA GLU A 25 14.57 -5.45 6.79
C GLU A 25 14.07 -6.75 7.46
N MET A 26 12.85 -6.72 8.00
CA MET A 26 12.20 -7.89 8.61
C MET A 26 11.59 -8.85 7.58
N GLY A 27 11.58 -8.51 6.29
CA GLY A 27 10.97 -9.33 5.24
C GLY A 27 9.44 -9.22 5.16
N SER A 28 8.83 -8.27 5.87
CA SER A 28 7.38 -8.04 5.85
C SER A 28 6.90 -7.49 4.50
N ARG A 29 5.60 -7.64 4.25
CA ARG A 29 4.93 -7.18 3.02
C ARG A 29 3.72 -6.33 3.39
N VAL A 30 3.66 -5.12 2.84
CA VAL A 30 2.80 -4.06 3.38
C VAL A 30 1.66 -3.69 2.45
N LEU A 31 0.47 -3.50 3.01
CA LEU A 31 -0.66 -2.85 2.34
C LEU A 31 -0.78 -1.42 2.88
N ILE A 32 -0.79 -0.43 2.00
CA ILE A 32 -0.94 0.98 2.39
C ILE A 32 -2.22 1.52 1.77
N PHE A 33 -3.17 1.87 2.63
CA PHE A 33 -4.45 2.43 2.23
C PHE A 33 -4.46 3.94 2.35
N SER A 34 -5.07 4.60 1.36
CA SER A 34 -5.37 6.03 1.40
C SER A 34 -6.73 6.35 0.78
N GLN A 35 -7.43 7.33 1.33
CA GLN A 35 -8.68 7.83 0.73
C GLN A 35 -8.40 8.70 -0.51
N MET A 36 -7.27 9.41 -0.50
CA MET A 36 -6.91 10.34 -1.55
C MET A 36 -5.96 9.70 -2.55
N THR A 37 -6.36 9.59 -3.82
CA THR A 37 -5.49 9.09 -4.90
C THR A 37 -4.25 9.97 -5.10
N ARG A 38 -4.36 11.28 -4.86
CA ARG A 38 -3.21 12.20 -4.89
C ARG A 38 -2.14 11.88 -3.85
N VAL A 39 -2.54 11.29 -2.72
CA VAL A 39 -1.57 10.79 -1.73
C VAL A 39 -0.90 9.52 -2.24
N LEU A 40 -1.61 8.67 -2.98
CA LEU A 40 -0.99 7.52 -3.64
C LEU A 40 0.06 7.98 -4.66
N ASP A 41 -0.17 9.05 -5.41
CA ASP A 41 0.83 9.63 -6.33
C ASP A 41 2.12 10.03 -5.58
N ILE A 42 1.98 10.67 -4.42
CA ILE A 42 3.12 11.05 -3.54
C ILE A 42 3.84 9.80 -3.01
N LEU A 43 3.08 8.77 -2.65
CA LEU A 43 3.63 7.51 -2.16
C LEU A 43 4.36 6.76 -3.27
N GLU A 44 3.89 6.78 -4.52
CA GLU A 44 4.60 6.21 -5.68
C GLU A 44 5.96 6.89 -5.90
N ASP A 45 5.98 8.22 -5.89
CA ASP A 45 7.23 9.00 -5.97
C ASP A 45 8.21 8.61 -4.86
N TYR A 46 7.69 8.41 -3.64
CA TYR A 46 8.47 7.95 -2.50
C TYR A 46 8.99 6.51 -2.68
N MET A 47 8.15 5.58 -3.14
CA MET A 47 8.56 4.19 -3.40
C MET A 47 9.65 4.14 -4.47
N PHE A 48 9.50 4.93 -5.53
CA PHE A 48 10.52 5.06 -6.57
C PHE A 48 11.84 5.61 -6.01
N TYR A 49 11.78 6.68 -5.22
CA TYR A 49 12.96 7.27 -4.57
C TYR A 49 13.69 6.28 -3.65
N ARG A 50 12.96 5.51 -2.83
CA ARG A 50 13.50 4.47 -1.95
C ARG A 50 13.83 3.15 -2.67
N LYS A 51 13.50 3.02 -3.96
CA LYS A 51 13.64 1.80 -4.76
C LYS A 51 12.88 0.61 -4.19
N PHE A 52 11.73 0.86 -3.57
CA PHE A 52 10.81 -0.19 -3.17
C PHE A 52 9.98 -0.62 -4.37
N GLN A 53 9.87 -1.93 -4.59
CA GLN A 53 8.95 -2.47 -5.58
C GLN A 53 7.54 -2.49 -5.03
N TYR A 54 6.59 -2.02 -5.82
CA TYR A 54 5.22 -1.85 -5.38
C TYR A 54 4.21 -2.10 -6.51
N CYS A 55 2.97 -2.38 -6.13
CA CYS A 55 1.79 -2.31 -7.00
C CYS A 55 0.87 -1.19 -6.53
N ARG A 56 0.00 -0.70 -7.43
CA ARG A 56 -1.03 0.29 -7.11
C ARG A 56 -2.37 -0.12 -7.72
N ILE A 57 -3.44 -0.04 -6.94
CA ILE A 57 -4.82 -0.08 -7.45
C ILE A 57 -5.60 1.11 -6.90
N ASP A 58 -6.27 1.82 -7.80
CA ASP A 58 -7.27 2.80 -7.46
C ASP A 58 -8.54 2.69 -8.33
N GLY A 59 -9.45 3.65 -8.22
CA GLY A 59 -10.73 3.63 -8.93
C GLY A 59 -10.62 3.74 -10.46
N SER A 60 -9.45 4.08 -10.99
CA SER A 60 -9.19 4.17 -12.42
C SER A 60 -8.53 2.92 -13.01
N THR A 61 -8.03 2.01 -12.17
CA THR A 61 -7.38 0.76 -12.61
C THR A 61 -8.38 -0.18 -13.27
N SER A 62 -8.05 -0.67 -14.47
CA SER A 62 -8.87 -1.64 -15.20
C SER A 62 -8.99 -2.97 -14.44
N GLY A 63 -9.97 -3.80 -14.81
CA GLY A 63 -10.13 -5.13 -14.21
C GLY A 63 -8.93 -6.04 -14.45
N GLU A 64 -8.40 -6.01 -15.67
CA GLU A 64 -7.25 -6.82 -16.09
C GLU A 64 -5.96 -6.39 -15.37
N ASP A 65 -5.65 -5.08 -15.33
CA ASP A 65 -4.47 -4.56 -14.63
C ASP A 65 -4.53 -4.85 -13.13
N ARG A 66 -5.75 -4.80 -12.57
CA ARG A 66 -6.01 -5.15 -11.18
C ARG A 66 -5.69 -6.61 -10.90
N GLU A 67 -6.21 -7.53 -11.71
CA GLU A 67 -5.95 -8.97 -11.58
C GLU A 67 -4.45 -9.25 -11.69
N HIS A 68 -3.80 -8.68 -12.71
CA HIS A 68 -2.36 -8.83 -12.90
C HIS A 68 -1.54 -8.33 -11.70
N SER A 69 -1.91 -7.18 -11.13
CA SER A 69 -1.23 -6.63 -9.94
C SER A 69 -1.42 -7.51 -8.71
N ILE A 70 -2.60 -8.10 -8.52
CA ILE A 70 -2.89 -9.01 -7.42
C ILE A 70 -2.10 -10.31 -7.57
N GLU A 71 -2.06 -10.88 -8.77
CA GLU A 71 -1.29 -12.09 -9.08
C GLU A 71 0.21 -11.85 -8.88
N ALA A 72 0.74 -10.75 -9.42
CA ALA A 72 2.15 -10.39 -9.27
C ALA A 72 2.53 -10.19 -7.80
N PHE A 73 1.65 -9.61 -6.99
CA PHE A 73 1.87 -9.48 -5.56
C PHE A 73 1.81 -10.84 -4.86
N ASN A 74 0.82 -11.69 -5.14
CA ASN A 74 0.69 -12.98 -4.46
C ASN A 74 1.60 -14.09 -5.00
N ALA A 75 2.34 -13.86 -6.09
CA ALA A 75 3.27 -14.82 -6.65
C ALA A 75 4.30 -15.29 -5.62
N GLU A 76 4.69 -16.56 -5.72
CA GLU A 76 5.78 -17.13 -4.94
C GLU A 76 7.07 -16.33 -5.19
N ASP A 77 7.82 -16.05 -4.13
CA ASP A 77 9.04 -15.23 -4.14
C ASP A 77 8.87 -13.85 -4.79
N SER A 78 7.64 -13.30 -4.81
CA SER A 78 7.39 -11.97 -5.36
C SER A 78 8.29 -10.91 -4.71
N PRO A 79 9.07 -10.15 -5.50
CA PRO A 79 9.95 -9.12 -4.97
C PRO A 79 9.18 -7.84 -4.53
N ILE A 80 7.87 -7.80 -4.79
CA ILE A 80 7.00 -6.66 -4.52
C ILE A 80 6.78 -6.52 -3.01
N PHE A 81 7.27 -5.41 -2.47
CA PHE A 81 7.25 -5.11 -1.04
C PHE A 81 5.92 -4.50 -0.59
N ALA A 82 5.38 -3.56 -1.37
CA ALA A 82 4.23 -2.76 -0.96
C ALA A 82 3.08 -2.82 -1.97
N PHE A 83 1.86 -2.73 -1.48
CA PHE A 83 0.66 -2.54 -2.31
C PHE A 83 -0.05 -1.26 -1.89
N LEU A 84 -0.12 -0.29 -2.80
CA LEU A 84 -0.81 0.98 -2.62
C LEU A 84 -2.27 0.84 -3.04
N LEU A 85 -3.20 1.12 -2.14
CA LEU A 85 -4.62 0.90 -2.35
C LEU A 85 -5.39 2.17 -2.04
N SER A 86 -6.25 2.60 -2.96
CA SER A 86 -7.29 3.55 -2.57
C SER A 86 -8.37 2.80 -1.79
N THR A 87 -8.87 3.37 -0.70
CA THR A 87 -9.86 2.68 0.15
C THR A 87 -11.15 2.35 -0.62
N ARG A 88 -11.52 3.19 -1.60
CA ARG A 88 -12.64 2.93 -2.52
C ARG A 88 -12.41 1.72 -3.43
N ALA A 89 -11.17 1.45 -3.84
CA ALA A 89 -10.84 0.25 -4.61
C ALA A 89 -10.66 -0.99 -3.73
N GLY A 90 -10.28 -0.81 -2.46
CA GLY A 90 -10.14 -1.88 -1.47
C GLY A 90 -11.46 -2.57 -1.08
N GLY A 91 -12.59 -1.86 -1.22
CA GLY A 91 -13.94 -2.39 -0.93
C GLY A 91 -14.43 -3.49 -1.88
N LEU A 92 -13.71 -3.76 -2.98
CA LEU A 92 -14.18 -4.60 -4.09
C LEU A 92 -13.91 -6.11 -3.94
N GLY A 93 -13.46 -6.59 -2.77
CA GLY A 93 -13.33 -8.04 -2.55
C GLY A 93 -11.95 -8.63 -2.90
N ILE A 94 -10.91 -7.81 -3.05
CA ILE A 94 -9.54 -8.25 -3.35
C ILE A 94 -8.94 -9.14 -2.24
N ASN A 95 -8.11 -10.12 -2.65
CA ASN A 95 -7.41 -11.06 -1.77
C ASN A 95 -5.89 -10.85 -1.88
N LEU A 96 -5.26 -10.35 -0.81
CA LEU A 96 -3.83 -10.03 -0.76
C LEU A 96 -3.18 -10.81 0.40
N ALA A 97 -3.38 -12.13 0.41
CA ALA A 97 -3.04 -13.02 1.51
C ALA A 97 -1.54 -13.11 1.83
N THR A 98 -0.68 -12.64 0.93
CA THR A 98 0.77 -12.64 1.15
C THR A 98 1.27 -11.42 1.92
N ALA A 99 0.41 -10.43 2.20
CA ALA A 99 0.74 -9.31 3.07
C ALA A 99 0.54 -9.65 4.55
N ASP A 100 1.45 -9.18 5.40
CA ASP A 100 1.41 -9.39 6.86
C ASP A 100 1.16 -8.09 7.64
N THR A 101 1.20 -6.93 6.96
CA THR A 101 1.12 -5.61 7.60
C THR A 101 0.16 -4.69 6.85
N VAL A 102 -0.71 -3.99 7.59
CA VAL A 102 -1.62 -2.96 7.05
C VAL A 102 -1.30 -1.61 7.66
N ILE A 103 -1.18 -0.60 6.80
CA ILE A 103 -1.00 0.80 7.18
C ILE A 103 -2.17 1.60 6.60
N LEU A 104 -2.94 2.23 7.48
CA LEU A 104 -3.94 3.22 7.10
C LEU A 104 -3.26 4.60 7.13
N PHE A 105 -2.97 5.17 5.97
CA PHE A 105 -2.26 6.45 5.89
C PHE A 105 -3.18 7.62 6.31
N ASP A 106 -4.45 7.54 5.94
CA ASP A 106 -5.54 8.37 6.43
C ASP A 106 -6.79 7.50 6.65
N SER A 107 -7.55 7.84 7.70
CA SER A 107 -8.75 7.10 8.08
C SER A 107 -9.97 7.59 7.33
N ASP A 108 -10.88 6.66 7.02
CA ASP A 108 -12.21 7.03 6.57
C ASP A 108 -13.02 7.70 7.71
N TRP A 109 -13.98 8.53 7.34
CA TRP A 109 -14.99 9.03 8.29
C TRP A 109 -15.94 7.92 8.74
N ASN A 110 -16.09 6.85 7.94
CA ASN A 110 -16.82 5.64 8.29
C ASN A 110 -15.86 4.54 8.80
N PRO A 111 -15.83 4.23 10.11
CA PRO A 111 -14.92 3.23 10.69
C PRO A 111 -15.07 1.83 10.11
N GLN A 112 -16.23 1.49 9.53
CA GLN A 112 -16.45 0.19 8.91
C GLN A 112 -15.56 -0.03 7.68
N VAL A 113 -15.23 1.05 6.97
CA VAL A 113 -14.38 1.00 5.78
C VAL A 113 -12.93 0.67 6.17
N ASP A 114 -12.44 1.28 7.26
CA ASP A 114 -11.11 0.99 7.81
C ASP A 114 -11.02 -0.45 8.34
N LEU A 115 -12.07 -0.94 9.01
CA LEU A 115 -12.15 -2.35 9.45
C LEU A 115 -12.10 -3.32 8.26
N GLN A 116 -12.84 -3.02 7.18
CA GLN A 116 -12.81 -3.83 5.97
C GLN A 116 -11.43 -3.85 5.30
N ALA A 117 -10.66 -2.76 5.40
CA ALA A 117 -9.29 -2.71 4.90
C ALA A 117 -8.32 -3.56 5.75
N GLN A 118 -8.48 -3.56 7.08
CA GLN A 118 -7.70 -4.41 7.99
C GLN A 118 -7.93 -5.90 7.74
N ASP A 119 -9.19 -6.29 7.51
CA ASP A 119 -9.59 -7.66 7.18
C ASP A 119 -8.99 -8.16 5.84
N ARG A 120 -8.29 -7.32 5.06
CA ARG A 120 -7.62 -7.75 3.82
C ARG A 120 -6.27 -8.41 4.03
N ALA A 121 -5.53 -8.01 5.06
CA ALA A 121 -4.34 -8.76 5.48
C ALA A 121 -4.71 -9.82 6.52
N HIS A 122 -5.68 -9.52 7.39
CA HIS A 122 -6.15 -10.45 8.39
C HIS A 122 -7.24 -11.38 7.83
N ARG A 123 -6.88 -12.26 6.89
CA ARG A 123 -7.70 -13.41 6.52
C ARG A 123 -7.06 -14.69 7.03
N ILE A 124 -7.89 -15.61 7.51
CA ILE A 124 -7.47 -16.97 7.84
C ILE A 124 -6.93 -17.59 6.53
N GLY A 125 -5.62 -17.77 6.48
CA GLY A 125 -4.95 -18.66 5.53
C GLY A 125 -5.18 -20.11 5.90
#